data_AF-A0A8C4W8V9-F1
#
_entry.id   AF-A0A8C4W8V9-F1
#
_cell.length_a   1.000
_cell.length_b   1.000
_cell.length_c   1.000
_cell.angle_alpha   90.00
_cell.angle_beta   90.00
_cell.angle_gamma   90.00
#
_symmetry.space_group_name_H-M   'P 1'
#
loop_
_entity.id
_entity.type
_entity.pdbx_description
1 polymer ?
#
loop_
_entity_poly.entity_id
_entity_poly.type
_entity_poly.pdbx_seq_one_letter_code
_entity_poly.pdbx_strand_id
1 'polypeptide(L)'
;MAAATAETPPRLPELLESGWRLLEEVDASTEPSSGAPALQDKVRRGLDLLQQAARGVAQLDLFSQNEDLEEIASADLKYLLLPALLGALTMKQVNLSKRLEHVQSARAHFMDFLKLCKNYQIGKFHLPPMPESPNENEPRESTSGAGPAGRQSSLVAMASSRQAKIERYKQKKEVENRLASMKAFLESGQAEEEQIREFYMLQIQKWITTSLEEIESIDQEMVILRGRNALKQASAPPQTSQHPRTAMKPFILTRDAMQAKVLGAGYPSLATMTVNDWYEQRCKQGIMPDKGNPLTAAANLSEEELQKEQQEKKVEEDDEETLQKIRAWDDWKDTHPKGYGNRKNMG
;
A
#
# COMPACT_ATOMS: atom_id res chain seq x y z
N MET A 1 3.61 60.16 -9.38
CA MET A 1 4.19 58.92 -8.86
C MET A 1 3.07 58.12 -8.25
N ALA A 2 2.68 57.01 -8.88
CA ALA A 2 1.62 56.15 -8.37
C ALA A 2 2.11 55.44 -7.12
N ALA A 3 1.36 55.54 -6.03
CA ALA A 3 1.59 54.79 -4.81
C ALA A 3 1.43 53.30 -5.14
N ALA A 4 2.54 52.56 -5.14
CA ALA A 4 2.49 51.12 -5.08
C ALA A 4 1.81 50.77 -3.75
N THR A 5 0.60 50.23 -3.83
CA THR A 5 -0.07 49.59 -2.71
C THR A 5 0.85 48.47 -2.23
N ALA A 6 1.58 48.71 -1.16
CA ALA A 6 2.39 47.70 -0.52
C ALA A 6 1.44 46.63 0.03
N GLU A 7 1.28 45.52 -0.70
CA GLU A 7 0.60 44.33 -0.18
C GLU A 7 1.35 43.91 1.09
N THR A 8 0.68 44.00 2.24
CA THR A 8 1.25 43.51 3.50
C THR A 8 1.51 42.01 3.36
N PRO A 9 2.72 41.54 3.70
CA PRO A 9 3.03 40.12 3.60
C PRO A 9 2.07 39.31 4.46
N PRO A 10 1.62 38.13 3.99
CA PRO A 10 0.66 37.30 4.71
C PRO A 10 1.22 36.86 6.06
N ARG A 11 0.35 36.81 7.07
CA ARG A 11 0.74 36.43 8.43
C ARG A 11 0.96 34.91 8.54
N LEU A 12 1.76 34.48 9.52
CA LEU A 12 2.07 33.06 9.73
C LEU A 12 0.81 32.15 9.87
N PRO A 13 -0.24 32.52 10.62
CA PRO A 13 -1.47 31.73 10.68
C PRO A 13 -2.15 31.61 9.32
N GLU A 14 -2.21 32.71 8.55
CA GLU A 14 -2.87 32.77 7.24
C GLU A 14 -2.15 31.89 6.21
N LEU A 15 -0.81 31.86 6.26
CA LEU A 15 0.02 30.98 5.42
C LEU A 15 -0.29 29.50 5.68
N LEU A 16 -0.31 29.10 6.96
CA LEU A 16 -0.63 27.72 7.34
C LEU A 16 -2.05 27.34 6.94
N GLU A 17 -3.04 28.17 7.30
CA GLU A 17 -4.45 27.89 7.05
C GLU A 17 -4.75 27.81 5.55
N SER A 18 -4.17 28.71 4.75
CA SER A 18 -4.30 28.69 3.29
C SER A 18 -3.63 27.47 2.66
N GLY A 19 -2.42 27.11 3.11
CA GLY A 19 -1.69 25.94 2.61
C GLY A 19 -2.38 24.63 2.97
N TRP A 20 -2.90 24.53 4.20
CA TRP A 20 -3.65 23.36 4.67
C TRP A 20 -4.99 23.24 3.93
N ARG A 21 -5.74 24.33 3.76
CA ARG A 21 -6.99 24.30 2.97
C ARG A 21 -6.76 23.81 1.54
N LEU A 22 -5.68 24.24 0.89
CA LEU A 22 -5.32 23.77 -0.44
C LEU A 22 -5.02 22.25 -0.46
N LEU A 23 -4.40 21.70 0.58
CA LEU A 23 -4.23 20.26 0.71
C LEU A 23 -5.58 19.54 0.81
N GLU A 24 -6.51 20.03 1.63
CA GLU A 24 -7.85 19.45 1.78
C GLU A 24 -8.64 19.50 0.47
N GLU A 25 -8.56 20.62 -0.27
CA GLU A 25 -9.16 20.76 -1.60
C GLU A 25 -8.55 19.79 -2.62
N VAL A 26 -7.24 19.55 -2.56
CA VAL A 26 -6.54 18.60 -3.44
C VAL A 26 -6.94 17.16 -3.11
N ASP A 27 -7.09 16.82 -1.83
CA ASP A 27 -7.50 15.50 -1.38
C ASP A 27 -8.98 15.21 -1.66
N ALA A 28 -9.85 16.21 -1.58
CA ALA A 28 -11.28 16.08 -1.86
C ALA A 28 -11.62 16.12 -3.37
N SER A 29 -10.68 16.53 -4.22
CA SER A 29 -10.92 16.65 -5.67
C SER A 29 -11.24 15.30 -6.30
N THR A 30 -12.35 15.24 -7.04
CA THR A 30 -12.78 14.08 -7.83
C THR A 30 -12.27 14.10 -9.27
N GLU A 31 -11.54 15.15 -9.66
CA GLU A 31 -10.90 15.25 -10.98
C GLU A 31 -9.88 14.12 -11.19
N PRO A 32 -9.58 13.72 -12.44
CA PRO A 32 -8.61 12.67 -12.72
C PRO A 32 -7.28 12.95 -12.01
N SER A 33 -6.98 12.14 -11.00
CA SER A 33 -5.98 12.31 -9.92
C SER A 33 -4.52 12.50 -10.40
N SER A 34 -4.26 12.49 -11.70
CA SER A 34 -2.95 12.57 -12.34
C SER A 34 -2.29 13.94 -12.43
N GLY A 35 -2.94 14.91 -13.04
CA GLY A 35 -2.15 15.97 -13.68
C GLY A 35 -2.95 17.08 -14.31
N ALA A 36 -4.19 17.28 -13.87
CA ALA A 36 -4.94 18.47 -14.24
C ALA A 36 -4.11 19.71 -13.87
N PRO A 37 -3.84 20.65 -14.81
CA PRO A 37 -3.02 21.81 -14.54
C PRO A 37 -3.52 22.63 -13.35
N ALA A 38 -4.85 22.81 -13.24
CA ALA A 38 -5.48 23.51 -12.12
C ALA A 38 -5.17 22.86 -10.76
N LEU A 39 -5.21 21.53 -10.68
CA LEU A 39 -4.87 20.80 -9.46
C LEU A 39 -3.38 20.93 -9.12
N GLN A 40 -2.49 20.82 -10.12
CA GLN A 40 -1.06 20.99 -9.91
C GLN A 40 -0.67 22.43 -9.54
N ASP A 41 -1.41 23.42 -10.02
CA ASP A 41 -1.24 24.81 -9.61
C ASP A 41 -1.65 25.01 -8.15
N LYS A 42 -2.74 24.37 -7.68
CA LYS A 42 -3.09 24.34 -6.25
C LYS A 42 -2.00 23.68 -5.40
N VAL A 43 -1.47 22.54 -5.84
CA VAL A 43 -0.36 21.84 -5.16
C VAL A 43 0.86 22.74 -5.05
N ARG A 44 1.28 23.39 -6.15
CA ARG A 44 2.44 24.31 -6.16
C ARG A 44 2.22 25.49 -5.23
N ARG A 45 1.03 26.08 -5.24
CA ARG A 45 0.69 27.23 -4.39
C ARG A 45 0.64 26.84 -2.91
N GLY A 46 0.10 25.66 -2.60
CA GLY A 46 0.09 25.12 -1.25
C GLY A 46 1.50 24.85 -0.72
N LEU A 47 2.38 24.28 -1.55
CA LEU A 47 3.79 24.06 -1.19
C LEU A 47 4.51 25.38 -0.88
N ASP A 48 4.33 26.41 -1.71
CA ASP A 48 4.93 27.72 -1.49
C ASP A 48 4.47 28.36 -0.17
N LEU A 49 3.16 28.35 0.10
CA LEU A 49 2.59 28.87 1.35
C LEU A 49 3.12 28.13 2.59
N LEU A 50 3.15 26.79 2.56
CA LEU A 50 3.65 26.00 3.68
C LEU A 50 5.17 26.13 3.86
N GLN A 51 5.93 26.31 2.78
CA GLN A 51 7.37 26.60 2.86
C GLN A 51 7.64 27.97 3.48
N GLN A 52 6.85 28.99 3.11
CA GLN A 52 6.92 30.30 3.75
C GLN A 52 6.56 30.21 5.24
N ALA A 53 5.51 29.46 5.59
CA ALA A 53 5.15 29.22 6.99
C ALA A 53 6.27 28.51 7.77
N ALA A 54 6.87 27.45 7.20
CA ALA A 54 7.98 26.74 7.82
C ALA A 54 9.20 27.63 8.06
N ARG A 55 9.52 28.55 7.13
CA ARG A 55 10.57 29.55 7.33
C ARG A 55 10.20 30.53 8.45
N GLY A 56 8.95 30.97 8.53
CA GLY A 56 8.46 31.84 9.59
C GLY A 56 8.58 31.19 10.98
N VAL A 57 8.17 29.93 11.11
CA VAL A 57 8.32 29.16 12.35
C VAL A 57 9.78 29.02 12.76
N ALA A 58 10.67 28.72 11.81
CA ALA A 58 12.11 28.61 12.08
C ALA A 58 12.75 29.96 12.49
N GLN A 59 12.25 31.08 11.95
CA GLN A 59 12.73 32.42 12.32
C GLN A 59 12.25 32.87 13.70
N LEU A 60 11.06 32.44 14.10
CA LEU A 60 10.49 32.70 15.42
C LEU A 60 11.00 31.75 16.49
N ASP A 61 11.70 30.68 16.10
CA ASP A 61 12.22 29.63 16.98
C ASP A 61 11.15 29.07 17.92
N LEU A 62 9.93 28.83 17.39
CA LEU A 62 8.77 28.41 18.19
C LEU A 62 8.92 27.03 18.84
N PHE A 63 9.93 26.25 18.44
CA PHE A 63 10.11 24.89 18.87
C PHE A 63 11.58 24.62 19.19
N SER A 64 11.88 24.37 20.46
CA SER A 64 13.19 23.92 20.90
C SER A 64 13.22 22.43 21.24
N GLN A 65 14.38 21.78 21.03
CA GLN A 65 14.56 20.36 21.38
C GLN A 65 14.56 20.12 22.89
N ASN A 66 14.72 21.17 23.70
CA ASN A 66 14.80 21.08 25.16
C ASN A 66 13.50 21.54 25.85
N GLU A 67 12.45 21.86 25.09
CA GLU A 67 11.15 22.25 25.63
C GLU A 67 10.25 21.04 25.86
N ASP A 68 9.44 21.13 26.90
CA ASP A 68 8.36 20.16 27.13
C ASP A 68 7.11 20.54 26.33
N LEU A 69 6.31 19.53 25.98
CA LEU A 69 5.07 19.73 25.21
C LEU A 69 4.10 20.71 25.88
N GLU A 70 4.09 20.75 27.22
CA GLU A 70 3.23 21.62 28.03
C GLU A 70 3.61 23.11 27.91
N GLU A 71 4.85 23.42 27.54
CA GLU A 71 5.36 24.79 27.37
C GLU A 71 4.90 25.42 26.03
N ILE A 72 4.47 24.59 25.08
CA ILE A 72 3.95 25.05 23.79
C ILE A 72 2.52 25.58 23.96
N ALA A 73 2.30 26.83 23.56
CA ALA A 73 0.97 27.43 23.52
C ALA A 73 0.01 26.62 22.63
N SER A 74 -1.24 26.49 23.08
CA SER A 74 -2.27 25.69 22.39
C SER A 74 -2.49 26.13 20.93
N ALA A 75 -2.29 27.43 20.64
CA ALA A 75 -2.41 28.01 19.31
C ALA A 75 -1.23 27.66 18.36
N ASP A 76 -0.07 27.30 18.92
CA ASP A 76 1.17 27.04 18.17
C ASP A 76 1.37 25.56 17.84
N LEU A 77 0.66 24.65 18.52
CA LEU A 77 0.68 23.21 18.24
C LEU A 77 0.39 22.87 16.77
N LYS A 78 -0.43 23.68 16.09
CA LYS A 78 -0.74 23.51 14.67
C LYS A 78 0.48 23.60 13.75
N TYR A 79 1.52 24.32 14.17
CA TYR A 79 2.75 24.46 13.37
C TYR A 79 3.64 23.22 13.43
N LEU A 80 3.48 22.34 14.43
CA LEU A 80 4.16 21.03 14.46
C LEU A 80 3.79 20.18 13.23
N LEU A 81 2.62 20.41 12.63
CA LEU A 81 2.13 19.67 11.46
C LEU A 81 2.80 20.09 10.14
N LEU A 82 3.51 21.23 10.09
CA LEU A 82 4.05 21.79 8.85
C LEU A 82 4.88 20.80 8.03
N PRO A 83 5.82 20.02 8.61
CA PRO A 83 6.58 19.07 7.81
C PRO A 83 5.71 17.94 7.28
N ALA A 84 4.72 17.45 8.04
CA ALA A 84 3.78 16.44 7.54
C ALA A 84 2.92 16.95 6.36
N LEU A 85 2.41 18.17 6.47
CA LEU A 85 1.63 18.82 5.41
C LEU A 85 2.47 19.05 4.14
N LEU A 86 3.73 19.46 4.29
CA LEU A 86 4.69 19.58 3.19
C LEU A 86 4.95 18.22 2.52
N GLY A 87 5.15 17.15 3.32
CA GLY A 87 5.30 15.79 2.81
C GLY A 87 4.10 15.34 2.00
N ALA A 88 2.89 15.56 2.53
CA ALA A 88 1.63 15.20 1.88
C ALA A 88 1.44 15.92 0.53
N LEU A 89 1.60 17.26 0.48
CA LEU A 89 1.51 18.00 -0.79
C LEU A 89 2.62 17.62 -1.76
N THR A 90 3.83 17.32 -1.27
CA THR A 90 4.93 16.87 -2.12
C THR A 90 4.57 15.58 -2.86
N MET A 91 3.87 14.66 -2.21
CA MET A 91 3.39 13.42 -2.82
C MET A 91 2.34 13.64 -3.92
N LYS A 92 1.61 14.76 -3.89
CA LYS A 92 0.62 15.14 -4.91
C LYS A 92 1.22 15.77 -6.17
N GLN A 93 2.52 16.07 -6.18
CA GLN A 93 3.19 16.60 -7.36
C GLN A 93 3.35 15.53 -8.43
N VAL A 94 2.97 15.86 -9.67
CA VAL A 94 3.10 14.94 -10.80
C VAL A 94 4.12 15.46 -11.81
N ASN A 95 5.31 14.87 -11.72
CA ASN A 95 6.38 15.04 -12.68
C ASN A 95 7.20 13.74 -12.72
N LEU A 96 7.08 12.96 -13.80
CA LEU A 96 7.71 11.64 -13.87
C LEU A 96 9.24 11.69 -13.81
N SER A 97 9.84 12.73 -14.40
CA SER A 97 11.28 12.93 -14.43
C SER A 97 11.86 13.26 -13.05
N LYS A 98 11.08 13.97 -12.23
CA LYS A 98 11.45 14.37 -10.87
C LYS A 98 10.81 13.51 -9.77
N ARG A 99 10.08 12.45 -10.13
CA ARG A 99 9.32 11.65 -9.16
C ARG A 99 10.20 11.09 -8.05
N LEU A 100 11.40 10.63 -8.37
CA LEU A 100 12.35 10.16 -7.36
C LEU A 100 12.75 11.26 -6.37
N GLU A 101 13.01 12.48 -6.86
CA GLU A 101 13.32 13.64 -6.01
C GLU A 101 12.14 14.01 -5.11
N HIS A 102 10.91 14.02 -5.66
CA HIS A 102 9.71 14.31 -4.90
C HIS A 102 9.48 13.29 -3.78
N VAL A 103 9.61 12.00 -4.09
CA VAL A 103 9.43 10.91 -3.12
C VAL A 103 10.50 10.96 -2.03
N GLN A 104 11.77 11.26 -2.38
CA GLN A 104 12.84 11.47 -1.40
C GLN A 104 12.58 12.68 -0.49
N SER A 105 12.14 13.80 -1.08
CA SER A 105 11.79 15.01 -0.33
C SER A 105 10.61 14.79 0.59
N ALA A 106 9.55 14.10 0.13
CA ALA A 106 8.40 13.76 0.95
C ALA A 106 8.80 12.86 2.12
N ARG A 107 9.65 11.86 1.89
CA ARG A 107 10.20 11.01 2.96
C ARG A 107 10.93 11.82 4.01
N ALA A 108 11.77 12.77 3.61
CA ALA A 108 12.50 13.64 4.52
C ALA A 108 11.53 14.48 5.38
N HIS A 109 10.54 15.11 4.75
CA HIS A 109 9.50 15.88 5.45
C HIS A 109 8.72 15.07 6.48
N PHE A 110 8.27 13.85 6.13
CA PHE A 110 7.60 12.97 7.10
C PHE A 110 8.54 12.52 8.22
N MET A 111 9.81 12.25 7.91
CA MET A 111 10.80 11.87 8.92
C MET A 111 11.10 13.01 9.89
N ASP A 112 11.19 14.26 9.40
CA ASP A 112 11.40 15.44 10.24
C ASP A 112 10.19 15.68 11.17
N PHE A 113 8.97 15.51 10.66
CA PHE A 113 7.75 15.54 11.48
C PHE A 113 7.78 14.46 12.59
N LEU A 114 8.13 13.22 12.25
CA LEU A 114 8.18 12.13 13.23
C LEU A 114 9.27 12.35 14.28
N LYS A 115 10.44 12.88 13.89
CA LYS A 115 11.50 13.26 14.86
C LYS A 115 11.00 14.36 15.80
N LEU A 116 10.34 15.38 15.26
CA LEU A 116 9.76 16.47 16.05
C LEU A 116 8.75 15.93 17.07
N CYS A 117 7.83 15.07 16.63
CA CYS A 117 6.88 14.40 17.53
C CYS A 117 7.58 13.55 18.59
N LYS A 118 8.69 12.88 18.22
CA LYS A 118 9.45 12.05 19.16
C LYS A 118 10.15 12.88 20.23
N ASN A 119 10.69 14.05 19.87
CA ASN A 119 11.35 14.97 20.79
C ASN A 119 10.36 15.47 21.85
N TYR A 120 9.16 15.88 21.43
CA TYR A 120 8.06 16.27 22.33
C TYR A 120 7.28 15.09 22.93
N GLN A 121 7.75 13.85 22.73
CA GLN A 121 7.16 12.63 23.28
C GLN A 121 5.66 12.44 22.92
N ILE A 122 5.24 12.95 21.76
CA ILE A 122 3.86 12.87 21.30
C ILE A 122 3.59 11.47 20.73
N GLY A 123 2.85 10.67 21.49
CA GLY A 123 2.42 9.33 21.07
C GLY A 123 3.50 8.25 21.18
N LYS A 124 3.08 6.99 21.06
CA LYS A 124 3.94 5.80 21.21
C LYS A 124 4.19 5.17 19.86
N PHE A 125 5.35 5.47 19.26
CA PHE A 125 5.77 4.90 17.98
C PHE A 125 7.30 4.77 17.91
N HIS A 126 7.74 3.98 16.91
CA HIS A 126 9.14 3.82 16.55
C HIS A 126 9.44 4.59 15.26
N LEU A 127 10.60 5.24 15.22
CA LEU A 127 11.06 5.92 14.02
C LEU A 127 11.40 4.89 12.93
N PRO A 128 10.95 5.08 11.68
CA PRO A 128 11.34 4.23 10.57
C PRO A 128 12.87 4.25 10.38
N PRO A 129 13.46 3.12 9.95
CA PRO A 129 14.90 3.07 9.67
C PRO A 129 15.27 4.05 8.55
N MET A 130 16.50 4.55 8.60
CA MET A 130 17.05 5.30 7.47
C MET A 130 17.25 4.35 6.29
N PRO A 131 16.99 4.78 5.05
CA PRO A 131 17.17 3.95 3.88
C PRO A 131 18.68 3.80 3.71
N GLU A 132 19.23 2.65 4.10
CA GLU A 132 20.66 2.39 4.00
C GLU A 132 21.15 2.67 2.56
N SER A 133 22.27 3.38 2.46
CA SER A 133 23.04 3.37 1.22
C SER A 133 23.49 1.93 0.98
N PRO A 134 23.44 1.41 -0.25
CA PRO A 134 23.87 0.05 -0.53
C PRO A 134 25.38 -0.01 -0.35
N ASN A 135 25.84 -0.29 0.87
CA ASN A 135 27.22 -0.62 1.13
C ASN A 135 27.38 -2.11 0.78
N GLU A 136 28.24 -2.41 -0.17
CA GLU A 136 28.34 -3.69 -0.90
C GLU A 136 28.85 -4.90 -0.08
N ASN A 137 28.79 -4.88 1.26
CA ASN A 137 29.43 -5.93 2.08
C ASN A 137 28.51 -6.54 3.13
N GLU A 138 27.31 -6.98 2.73
CA GLU A 138 26.61 -8.04 3.44
C GLU A 138 26.12 -9.06 2.40
N PRO A 139 26.58 -10.32 2.44
CA PRO A 139 26.07 -11.34 1.56
C PRO A 139 24.60 -11.56 1.93
N ARG A 140 23.69 -11.01 1.12
CA ARG A 140 22.28 -11.42 1.15
C ARG A 140 22.25 -12.89 0.73
N GLU A 141 22.39 -13.77 1.71
CA GLU A 141 22.03 -15.17 1.56
C GLU A 141 20.61 -15.20 1.01
N SER A 142 20.53 -15.58 -0.26
CA SER A 142 19.28 -16.01 -0.85
C SER A 142 18.87 -17.28 -0.11
N THR A 143 18.11 -17.13 0.97
CA THR A 143 17.50 -18.26 1.69
C THR A 143 16.37 -18.84 0.84
N SER A 144 16.73 -19.48 -0.26
CA SER A 144 15.88 -20.37 -1.05
C SER A 144 15.76 -21.77 -0.41
N GLY A 145 15.76 -21.82 0.93
CA GLY A 145 15.82 -23.07 1.69
C GLY A 145 15.23 -22.96 3.10
N ALA A 146 14.13 -22.22 3.30
CA ALA A 146 13.44 -22.23 4.59
C ALA A 146 12.69 -23.55 4.79
N GLY A 147 13.17 -24.39 5.72
CA GLY A 147 12.45 -25.56 6.22
C GLY A 147 11.10 -25.21 6.88
N PRO A 148 10.29 -26.19 7.32
CA PRO A 148 8.95 -25.97 7.87
C PRO A 148 8.90 -24.97 9.03
N ALA A 149 9.93 -24.92 9.90
CA ALA A 149 10.05 -23.94 10.98
C ALA A 149 10.29 -22.49 10.49
N GLY A 150 10.97 -22.31 9.35
CA GLY A 150 11.17 -21.00 8.70
C GLY A 150 9.88 -20.46 8.07
N ARG A 151 9.01 -21.35 7.56
CA ARG A 151 7.69 -20.97 7.06
C ARG A 151 6.72 -20.59 8.18
N GLN A 152 6.76 -21.30 9.31
CA GLN A 152 5.95 -20.96 10.49
C GLN A 152 6.36 -19.63 11.12
N SER A 153 7.66 -19.38 11.30
CA SER A 153 8.15 -18.07 11.78
C SER A 153 7.83 -16.93 10.80
N SER A 154 7.90 -17.19 9.50
CA SER A 154 7.45 -16.25 8.47
C SER A 154 5.94 -15.96 8.53
N LEU A 155 5.10 -16.98 8.73
CA LEU A 155 3.65 -16.82 8.88
C LEU A 155 3.27 -16.04 10.16
N VAL A 156 3.95 -16.31 11.28
CA VAL A 156 3.76 -15.57 12.53
C VAL A 156 4.17 -14.11 12.37
N ALA A 157 5.32 -13.83 11.74
CA ALA A 157 5.75 -12.46 11.44
C ALA A 157 4.75 -11.72 10.52
N MET A 158 4.21 -12.40 9.50
CA MET A 158 3.17 -11.84 8.63
C MET A 158 1.85 -11.58 9.39
N ALA A 159 1.45 -12.49 10.28
CA ALA A 159 0.26 -12.33 11.11
C ALA A 159 0.41 -11.14 12.09
N SER A 160 1.56 -11.00 12.75
CA SER A 160 1.85 -9.87 13.64
C SER A 160 1.91 -8.54 12.88
N SER A 161 2.51 -8.50 11.69
CA SER A 161 2.54 -7.30 10.84
C SER A 161 1.14 -6.89 10.39
N ARG A 162 0.32 -7.87 9.97
CA ARG A 162 -1.09 -7.64 9.64
C ARG A 162 -1.87 -7.11 10.85
N GLN A 163 -1.68 -7.71 12.02
CA GLN A 163 -2.36 -7.32 13.25
C GLN A 163 -2.01 -5.88 13.66
N ALA A 164 -0.73 -5.50 13.60
CA ALA A 164 -0.29 -4.13 13.85
C ALA A 164 -0.93 -3.12 12.89
N LYS A 165 -1.10 -3.50 11.61
CA LYS A 165 -1.78 -2.66 10.60
C LYS A 165 -3.27 -2.51 10.89
N ILE A 166 -3.93 -3.57 11.34
CA ILE A 166 -5.35 -3.53 11.77
C ILE A 166 -5.51 -2.63 12.99
N GLU A 167 -4.65 -2.75 13.99
CA GLU A 167 -4.68 -1.92 15.20
C GLU A 167 -4.45 -0.46 14.88
N ARG A 168 -3.45 -0.16 14.05
CA ARG A 168 -3.19 1.20 13.55
C ARG A 168 -4.40 1.77 12.83
N TYR A 169 -5.03 1.00 11.95
CA TYR A 169 -6.24 1.43 11.23
C TYR A 169 -7.40 1.73 12.20
N LYS A 170 -7.61 0.88 13.20
CA LYS A 170 -8.64 1.11 14.24
C LYS A 170 -8.36 2.39 15.04
N GLN A 171 -7.11 2.62 15.45
CA GLN A 171 -6.71 3.84 16.16
C GLN A 171 -6.92 5.09 15.31
N LYS A 172 -6.49 5.05 14.03
CA LYS A 172 -6.68 6.14 13.07
C LYS A 172 -8.16 6.50 12.92
N LYS A 173 -9.02 5.49 12.74
CA LYS A 173 -10.46 5.68 12.59
C LYS A 173 -11.12 6.27 13.83
N GLU A 174 -10.71 5.82 15.02
CA GLU A 174 -11.20 6.39 16.29
C GLU A 174 -10.80 7.86 16.44
N VAL A 175 -9.55 8.20 16.14
CA VAL A 175 -9.05 9.58 16.17
C VAL A 175 -9.78 10.45 15.15
N GLU A 176 -10.01 9.96 13.92
CA GLU A 176 -10.76 10.68 12.89
C GLU A 176 -12.21 10.95 13.30
N ASN A 177 -12.87 9.99 13.93
CA ASN A 177 -14.23 10.18 14.46
C ASN A 177 -14.28 11.28 15.54
N ARG A 178 -13.31 11.30 16.46
CA ARG A 178 -13.22 12.34 17.50
C ARG A 178 -12.90 13.71 16.91
N LEU A 179 -12.00 13.77 15.93
CA LEU A 179 -11.71 15.02 15.22
C LEU A 179 -12.95 15.56 14.51
N ALA A 180 -13.75 14.69 13.89
CA ALA A 180 -14.99 15.09 13.22
C ALA A 180 -16.02 15.67 14.20
N SER A 181 -16.16 15.12 15.41
CA SER A 181 -17.06 15.68 16.42
C SER A 181 -16.55 17.01 16.98
N MET A 182 -15.24 17.14 17.23
CA MET A 182 -14.64 18.37 17.77
C MET A 182 -14.60 19.52 16.75
N LYS A 183 -14.40 19.22 15.46
CA LYS A 183 -14.30 20.23 14.39
C LYS A 183 -15.52 21.16 14.35
N ALA A 184 -16.72 20.63 14.56
CA ALA A 184 -17.95 21.43 14.57
C ALA A 184 -17.98 22.49 15.69
N PHE A 185 -17.44 22.18 16.87
CA PHE A 185 -17.38 23.10 18.01
C PHE A 185 -16.29 24.18 17.86
N LEU A 186 -15.20 23.84 17.18
CA LEU A 186 -14.13 24.78 16.86
C LEU A 186 -14.59 25.79 15.81
N GLU A 187 -15.27 25.31 14.76
CA GLU A 187 -15.82 26.18 13.70
C GLU A 187 -16.93 27.10 14.22
N SER A 188 -17.69 26.70 15.24
CA SER A 188 -18.68 27.56 15.90
C SER A 188 -18.09 28.59 16.85
N GLY A 189 -16.76 28.57 17.09
CA GLY A 189 -16.07 29.48 18.00
C GLY A 189 -16.42 29.27 19.48
N GLN A 190 -17.03 28.14 19.82
CA GLN A 190 -17.44 27.79 21.19
C GLN A 190 -16.40 26.95 21.93
N ALA A 191 -15.32 26.57 21.25
CA ALA A 191 -14.29 25.73 21.83
C ALA A 191 -13.43 26.50 22.85
N GLU A 192 -13.31 25.92 24.03
CA GLU A 192 -12.38 26.37 25.06
C GLU A 192 -10.93 26.03 24.69
N GLU A 193 -9.95 26.67 25.34
CA GLU A 193 -8.53 26.47 25.05
C GLU A 193 -8.10 24.99 25.18
N GLU A 194 -8.62 24.28 26.19
CA GLU A 194 -8.34 22.87 26.41
C GLU A 194 -8.84 22.00 25.24
N GLN A 195 -10.00 22.34 24.67
CA GLN A 195 -10.57 21.64 23.52
C GLN A 195 -9.78 21.93 22.24
N ILE A 196 -9.28 23.16 22.07
CA ILE A 196 -8.37 23.53 20.97
C ILE A 196 -7.07 22.72 21.08
N ARG A 197 -6.51 22.61 22.29
CA ARG A 197 -5.30 21.85 22.55
C ARG A 197 -5.50 20.36 22.25
N GLU A 198 -6.58 19.76 22.76
CA GLU A 198 -6.92 18.36 22.50
C GLU A 198 -7.09 18.10 20.98
N PHE A 199 -7.76 19.02 20.27
CA PHE A 199 -7.95 18.88 18.83
C PHE A 199 -6.62 18.83 18.07
N TYR A 200 -5.70 19.75 18.34
CA TYR A 200 -4.40 19.73 17.66
C TYR A 200 -3.55 18.53 18.08
N MET A 201 -3.65 18.07 19.33
CA MET A 201 -3.00 16.83 19.78
C MET A 201 -3.52 15.61 19.01
N LEU A 202 -4.83 15.47 18.85
CA LEU A 202 -5.43 14.40 18.04
C LEU A 202 -5.03 14.52 16.57
N GLN A 203 -4.95 15.73 16.04
CA GLN A 203 -4.51 15.96 14.67
C GLN A 203 -3.06 15.54 14.46
N ILE A 204 -2.16 15.84 15.41
CA ILE A 204 -0.76 15.38 15.39
C ILE A 204 -0.70 13.86 15.45
N GLN A 205 -1.47 13.21 16.34
CA GLN A 205 -1.53 11.75 16.43
C GLN A 205 -2.03 11.09 15.12
N LYS A 206 -3.04 11.68 14.48
CA LYS A 206 -3.50 11.25 13.15
C LYS A 206 -2.36 11.34 12.13
N TRP A 207 -1.65 12.47 12.10
CA TRP A 207 -0.54 12.67 11.18
C TRP A 207 0.67 11.79 11.47
N ILE A 208 0.93 11.39 12.72
CA ILE A 208 1.95 10.38 13.05
C ILE A 208 1.61 9.07 12.35
N THR A 209 0.35 8.65 12.47
CA THR A 209 -0.12 7.41 11.85
C THR A 209 -0.02 7.47 10.33
N THR A 210 -0.51 8.56 9.72
CA THR A 210 -0.42 8.79 8.27
C THR A 210 1.03 8.83 7.80
N SER A 211 1.92 9.54 8.49
CA SER A 211 3.32 9.67 8.09
C SER A 211 4.05 8.33 8.09
N LEU A 212 3.74 7.46 9.05
CA LEU A 212 4.31 6.11 9.10
C LEU A 212 3.79 5.21 7.96
N GLU A 213 2.53 5.36 7.56
CA GLU A 213 1.95 4.66 6.39
C GLU A 213 2.55 5.18 5.08
N GLU A 214 2.70 6.50 4.95
CA GLU A 214 3.30 7.14 3.78
C GLU A 214 4.77 6.75 3.62
N ILE A 215 5.57 6.72 4.69
CA ILE A 215 6.97 6.28 4.62
C ILE A 215 7.07 4.82 4.14
N GLU A 216 6.20 3.91 4.61
CA GLU A 216 6.17 2.52 4.13
C GLU A 216 5.90 2.46 2.62
N SER A 217 4.92 3.24 2.14
CA SER A 217 4.58 3.32 0.72
C SER A 217 5.70 3.95 -0.11
N ILE A 218 6.30 5.03 0.38
CA ILE A 218 7.43 5.74 -0.24
C ILE A 218 8.64 4.82 -0.37
N ASP A 219 8.99 4.07 0.68
CA ASP A 219 10.15 3.18 0.66
C ASP A 219 9.99 2.09 -0.40
N GLN A 220 8.79 1.52 -0.55
CA GLN A 220 8.47 0.57 -1.62
C GLN A 220 8.58 1.22 -3.01
N GLU A 221 8.04 2.43 -3.18
CA GLU A 221 8.13 3.17 -4.45
C GLU A 221 9.57 3.50 -4.82
N MET A 222 10.40 3.92 -3.85
CA MET A 222 11.80 4.26 -4.07
C MET A 222 12.61 3.07 -4.60
N VAL A 223 12.35 1.85 -4.11
CA VAL A 223 12.99 0.64 -4.62
C VAL A 223 12.66 0.43 -6.10
N ILE A 224 11.38 0.58 -6.48
CA ILE A 224 10.92 0.41 -7.87
C ILE A 224 11.53 1.49 -8.78
N LEU A 225 11.51 2.76 -8.35
CA LEU A 225 12.05 3.88 -9.14
C LEU A 225 13.55 3.75 -9.38
N ARG A 226 14.32 3.30 -8.37
CA ARG A 226 15.75 3.02 -8.51
C ARG A 226 16.02 1.87 -9.48
N GLY A 227 15.27 0.77 -9.35
CA GLY A 227 15.38 -0.38 -10.26
C GLY A 227 15.10 -0.01 -11.72
N ARG A 228 14.06 0.80 -11.96
CA ARG A 228 13.74 1.35 -13.29
C ARG A 228 14.87 2.21 -13.86
N ASN A 229 15.46 3.09 -13.04
CA ASN A 229 16.55 3.96 -13.47
C ASN A 229 17.82 3.16 -13.82
N ALA A 230 18.14 2.12 -13.03
CA ALA A 230 19.25 1.21 -13.33
C ALA A 230 19.04 0.47 -14.66
N LEU A 231 17.82 -0.02 -14.92
CA LEU A 231 17.48 -0.69 -16.18
C LEU A 231 17.57 0.27 -17.38
N LYS A 232 17.14 1.52 -17.21
CA LYS A 232 17.25 2.59 -18.22
C LYS A 232 18.72 2.98 -18.50
N GLN A 233 19.58 2.98 -17.48
CA GLN A 233 21.01 3.25 -17.66
C GLN A 233 21.73 2.08 -18.34
N ALA A 234 21.38 0.84 -18.01
CA ALA A 234 21.94 -0.36 -18.64
C ALA A 234 21.56 -0.53 -20.12
N SER A 235 20.49 0.14 -20.58
CA SER A 235 20.00 0.09 -21.96
C SER A 235 20.42 1.30 -22.82
N ALA A 236 21.22 2.24 -22.28
CA ALA A 236 21.85 3.29 -23.07
C ALA A 236 23.14 2.76 -23.74
N PRO A 237 23.22 2.65 -25.08
CA PRO A 237 24.43 2.16 -25.72
C PRO A 237 25.55 3.21 -25.65
N PRO A 238 26.83 2.79 -25.49
CA PRO A 238 27.95 3.70 -25.71
C PRO A 238 27.93 4.13 -27.18
N GLN A 239 28.04 5.44 -27.42
CA GLN A 239 28.32 5.97 -28.74
C GLN A 239 29.75 5.56 -29.14
N THR A 240 29.87 4.41 -29.81
CA THR A 240 31.08 4.05 -30.57
C THR A 240 30.65 3.51 -31.92
N SER A 241 31.00 4.27 -32.97
CA SER A 241 31.06 3.89 -34.39
C SER A 241 29.88 3.08 -34.94
N GLN A 242 29.00 3.76 -35.68
CA GLN A 242 28.07 3.13 -36.61
C GLN A 242 28.86 2.34 -37.68
N HIS A 243 29.06 1.04 -37.47
CA HIS A 243 29.28 0.15 -38.60
C HIS A 243 27.94 -0.08 -39.30
N PRO A 244 27.85 0.08 -40.63
CA PRO A 244 26.62 -0.18 -41.36
C PRO A 244 26.28 -1.66 -41.20
N ARG A 245 25.21 -1.95 -40.44
CA ARG A 245 24.71 -3.32 -40.29
C ARG A 245 24.26 -3.79 -41.67
N THR A 246 24.90 -4.83 -42.19
CA THR A 246 24.46 -5.52 -43.40
C THR A 246 23.02 -5.98 -43.19
N ALA A 247 22.11 -5.53 -44.05
CA ALA A 247 20.71 -5.94 -44.02
C ALA A 247 20.63 -7.47 -44.08
N MET A 248 19.98 -8.07 -43.08
CA MET A 248 19.76 -9.52 -43.05
C MET A 248 18.86 -9.89 -44.24
N LYS A 249 19.35 -10.82 -45.07
CA LYS A 249 18.53 -11.42 -46.12
C LYS A 249 17.41 -12.23 -45.45
N PRO A 250 16.14 -12.09 -45.86
CA PRO A 250 15.09 -12.94 -45.34
C PRO A 250 15.41 -14.39 -45.71
N PHE A 251 15.56 -15.24 -44.69
CA PHE A 251 15.63 -16.69 -44.88
C PHE A 251 14.23 -17.27 -44.66
N ILE A 252 13.82 -18.13 -45.58
CA ILE A 252 12.57 -18.87 -45.44
C ILE A 252 12.87 -20.05 -44.50
N LEU A 253 12.22 -20.08 -43.35
CA LEU A 253 12.26 -21.24 -42.45
C LEU A 253 11.45 -22.37 -43.11
N THR A 254 12.09 -23.17 -43.96
CA THR A 254 11.47 -24.38 -44.49
C THR A 254 11.14 -25.29 -43.31
N ARG A 255 9.86 -25.46 -43.02
CA ARG A 255 9.39 -26.37 -41.97
C ARG A 255 9.92 -27.76 -42.26
N ASP A 256 10.75 -28.26 -41.36
CA ASP A 256 11.26 -29.60 -41.42
C ASP A 256 10.09 -30.59 -41.33
N ALA A 257 10.10 -31.64 -42.15
CA ALA A 257 8.99 -32.60 -42.23
C ALA A 257 8.69 -33.26 -40.87
N MET A 258 9.70 -33.30 -40.00
CA MET A 258 9.59 -33.76 -38.62
C MET A 258 8.81 -32.81 -37.71
N GLN A 259 8.99 -31.49 -37.84
CA GLN A 259 8.23 -30.48 -37.10
C GLN A 259 6.77 -30.40 -37.55
N ALA A 260 6.50 -30.61 -38.84
CA ALA A 260 5.13 -30.71 -39.36
C ALA A 260 4.39 -31.94 -38.79
N LYS A 261 5.11 -33.00 -38.41
CA LYS A 261 4.54 -34.19 -37.77
C LYS A 261 4.18 -33.98 -36.29
N VAL A 262 4.84 -33.06 -35.61
CA VAL A 262 4.62 -32.76 -34.18
C VAL A 262 3.65 -31.59 -33.98
N LEU A 263 3.66 -30.62 -34.90
CA LEU A 263 2.91 -29.35 -34.78
C LEU A 263 1.89 -29.10 -35.90
N GLY A 264 1.78 -30.00 -36.89
CA GLY A 264 0.79 -29.93 -37.97
C GLY A 264 -0.46 -30.76 -37.69
N ALA A 265 -1.41 -30.73 -38.63
CA ALA A 265 -2.69 -31.46 -38.63
C ALA A 265 -2.54 -33.01 -38.74
N GLY A 266 -1.48 -33.56 -38.17
CA GLY A 266 -1.13 -34.98 -38.13
C GLY A 266 -1.13 -35.55 -36.71
N TYR A 267 -1.86 -34.95 -35.77
CA TYR A 267 -2.32 -35.70 -34.61
C TYR A 267 -3.23 -36.83 -35.11
N PRO A 268 -3.09 -38.08 -34.65
CA PRO A 268 -4.15 -39.07 -34.80
C PRO A 268 -5.33 -38.59 -33.96
N SER A 269 -6.17 -37.73 -34.53
CA SER A 269 -7.41 -37.24 -33.93
C SER A 269 -8.51 -38.29 -33.96
N LEU A 270 -8.19 -39.49 -34.40
CA LEU A 270 -9.03 -40.68 -34.34
C LEU A 270 -8.69 -41.38 -33.03
N ALA A 271 -9.67 -41.45 -32.13
CA ALA A 271 -9.55 -42.24 -30.91
C ALA A 271 -9.19 -43.69 -31.29
N THR A 272 -7.95 -44.09 -31.03
CA THR A 272 -7.43 -45.44 -31.33
C THR A 272 -7.99 -46.51 -30.39
N MET A 273 -8.73 -46.09 -29.37
CA MET A 273 -9.21 -46.93 -28.30
C MET A 273 -10.58 -46.43 -27.85
N THR A 274 -11.53 -47.34 -27.70
CA THR A 274 -12.85 -46.95 -27.18
C THR A 274 -12.76 -46.66 -25.67
N VAL A 275 -13.75 -45.96 -25.13
CA VAL A 275 -13.85 -45.69 -23.69
C VAL A 275 -13.84 -46.99 -22.87
N ASN A 276 -14.39 -48.07 -23.44
CA ASN A 276 -14.43 -49.37 -22.81
C ASN A 276 -13.05 -50.04 -22.77
N ASP A 277 -12.33 -50.01 -23.90
CA ASP A 277 -10.95 -50.52 -23.98
C ASP A 277 -10.00 -49.76 -23.02
N TRP A 278 -10.20 -48.44 -22.89
CA TRP A 278 -9.44 -47.62 -21.93
C TRP A 278 -9.69 -48.06 -20.48
N TYR A 279 -10.95 -48.33 -20.14
CA TYR A 279 -11.34 -48.78 -18.81
C TYR A 279 -10.75 -50.16 -18.49
N GLU A 280 -10.85 -51.12 -19.40
CA GLU A 280 -10.26 -52.45 -19.24
C GLU A 280 -8.74 -52.41 -19.07
N GLN A 281 -8.05 -51.53 -19.80
CA GLN A 281 -6.61 -51.35 -19.70
C GLN A 281 -6.20 -50.77 -18.34
N ARG A 282 -7.00 -49.85 -17.78
CA ARG A 282 -6.78 -49.27 -16.44
C ARG A 282 -7.14 -50.23 -15.30
N CYS A 283 -8.14 -51.08 -15.49
CA CYS A 283 -8.45 -52.18 -14.57
C CYS A 283 -7.31 -53.22 -14.56
N LYS A 284 -6.78 -53.60 -15.73
CA LYS A 284 -5.58 -54.47 -15.82
C LYS A 284 -4.34 -53.90 -15.14
N GLN A 285 -4.20 -52.57 -15.12
CA GLN A 285 -3.12 -51.89 -14.41
C GLN A 285 -3.40 -51.71 -12.90
N GLY A 286 -4.54 -52.19 -12.39
CA GLY A 286 -4.91 -52.13 -10.98
C GLY A 286 -5.25 -50.71 -10.47
N ILE A 287 -5.46 -49.76 -11.40
CA ILE A 287 -5.73 -48.35 -11.06
C ILE A 287 -7.22 -48.11 -10.83
N MET A 288 -8.08 -48.91 -11.46
CA MET A 288 -9.54 -48.81 -11.33
C MET A 288 -10.14 -50.14 -10.85
N PRO A 289 -11.19 -50.09 -10.01
CA PRO A 289 -11.88 -51.29 -9.56
C PRO A 289 -12.65 -51.94 -10.70
N ASP A 290 -12.49 -53.26 -10.85
CA ASP A 290 -13.24 -54.05 -11.82
C ASP A 290 -14.70 -54.19 -11.36
N LYS A 291 -15.64 -54.11 -12.31
CA LYS A 291 -17.07 -54.12 -12.02
C LYS A 291 -17.49 -55.48 -11.46
N GLY A 292 -17.51 -55.60 -10.13
CA GLY A 292 -18.21 -56.70 -9.47
C GLY A 292 -17.60 -57.22 -8.17
N ASN A 293 -16.35 -56.90 -7.83
CA ASN A 293 -15.74 -57.34 -6.58
C ASN A 293 -15.19 -56.16 -5.78
N PRO A 294 -15.76 -55.83 -4.61
CA PRO A 294 -15.16 -54.89 -3.69
C PRO A 294 -14.04 -55.62 -2.97
N LEU A 295 -12.79 -55.38 -3.34
CA LEU A 295 -11.68 -55.73 -2.46
C LEU A 295 -10.56 -54.69 -2.54
N THR A 296 -10.28 -54.18 -1.33
CA THR A 296 -9.15 -53.34 -0.91
C THR A 296 -9.30 -51.82 -1.02
N ALA A 297 -10.50 -51.28 -0.79
CA ALA A 297 -10.67 -49.93 -0.25
C ALA A 297 -10.71 -49.95 1.29
N ALA A 298 -9.67 -50.49 1.93
CA ALA A 298 -9.56 -50.52 3.40
C ALA A 298 -8.37 -49.71 3.94
N ALA A 299 -7.69 -48.94 3.09
CA ALA A 299 -6.70 -47.96 3.55
C ALA A 299 -6.81 -46.71 2.68
N ASN A 300 -7.07 -45.57 3.31
CA ASN A 300 -7.18 -44.22 2.74
C ASN A 300 -8.58 -43.78 2.31
N LEU A 301 -9.56 -43.88 3.21
CA LEU A 301 -10.53 -42.78 3.33
C LEU A 301 -9.70 -41.52 3.61
N SER A 302 -9.79 -40.51 2.74
CA SER A 302 -9.09 -39.25 2.96
C SER A 302 -9.55 -38.68 4.30
N GLU A 303 -8.62 -38.13 5.08
CA GLU A 303 -8.91 -37.46 6.35
C GLU A 303 -10.00 -36.39 6.20
N GLU A 304 -10.13 -35.84 4.98
CA GLU A 304 -11.18 -34.90 4.57
C GLU A 304 -12.59 -35.52 4.46
N GLU A 305 -12.72 -36.78 4.04
CA GLU A 305 -14.02 -37.45 3.92
C GLU A 305 -14.58 -37.80 5.30
N LEU A 306 -13.71 -38.23 6.22
CA LEU A 306 -14.06 -38.48 7.63
C LEU A 306 -14.48 -37.20 8.36
N GLN A 307 -13.78 -36.09 8.11
CA GLN A 307 -14.15 -34.78 8.69
C GLN A 307 -15.49 -34.30 8.15
N LYS A 308 -15.76 -34.51 6.86
CA LYS A 308 -17.02 -34.13 6.23
C LYS A 308 -18.19 -34.94 6.75
N GLU A 309 -18.06 -36.26 6.91
CA GLU A 309 -19.09 -37.11 7.52
C GLU A 309 -19.35 -36.74 9.00
N GLN A 310 -18.29 -36.41 9.76
CA GLN A 310 -18.45 -35.94 11.15
C GLN A 310 -19.16 -34.60 11.23
N GLN A 311 -18.91 -33.72 10.25
CA GLN A 311 -19.54 -32.40 10.19
C GLN A 311 -20.99 -32.50 9.73
N GLU A 312 -21.30 -33.38 8.78
CA GLU A 312 -22.68 -33.68 8.35
C GLU A 312 -23.50 -34.29 9.50
N LYS A 313 -22.94 -35.23 10.28
CA LYS A 313 -23.62 -35.77 11.48
C LYS A 313 -23.90 -34.73 12.55
N LYS A 314 -22.95 -33.82 12.80
CA LYS A 314 -23.15 -32.73 13.79
C LYS A 314 -24.23 -31.73 13.36
N VAL A 315 -24.43 -31.56 12.06
CA VAL A 315 -25.52 -30.75 11.50
C VAL A 315 -26.86 -31.49 11.63
N GLU A 316 -26.90 -32.82 11.46
CA GLU A 316 -28.12 -33.63 11.69
C GLU A 316 -28.51 -33.72 13.17
N GLU A 317 -27.55 -33.64 14.10
CA GLU A 317 -27.79 -33.68 15.55
C GLU A 317 -28.18 -32.31 16.16
N ASP A 318 -28.43 -31.28 15.33
CA ASP A 318 -28.81 -29.91 15.76
C ASP A 318 -27.86 -29.31 16.81
N ASP A 319 -26.57 -29.63 16.71
CA ASP A 319 -25.54 -29.17 17.65
C ASP A 319 -25.45 -27.63 17.64
N GLU A 320 -25.69 -27.00 18.79
CA GLU A 320 -25.96 -25.56 18.92
C GLU A 320 -24.82 -24.69 18.34
N GLU A 321 -23.58 -25.17 18.44
CA GLU A 321 -22.39 -24.50 17.93
C GLU A 321 -22.34 -24.50 16.39
N THR A 322 -22.81 -25.57 15.73
CA THR A 322 -22.83 -25.67 14.27
C THR A 322 -23.91 -24.76 13.67
N LEU A 323 -25.08 -24.69 14.31
CA LEU A 323 -26.16 -23.78 13.93
C LEU A 323 -25.76 -22.31 14.08
N GLN A 324 -25.04 -21.96 15.15
CA GLN A 324 -24.49 -20.61 15.33
C GLN A 324 -23.48 -20.25 14.24
N LYS A 325 -22.60 -21.18 13.86
CA LYS A 325 -21.64 -20.96 12.75
C LYS A 325 -22.35 -20.81 11.41
N ILE A 326 -23.38 -21.61 11.14
CA ILE A 326 -24.18 -21.50 9.92
C ILE A 326 -24.90 -20.15 9.86
N ARG A 327 -25.53 -19.71 10.96
CA ARG A 327 -26.19 -18.40 11.05
C ARG A 327 -25.21 -17.23 10.86
N ALA A 328 -24.06 -17.28 11.55
CA ALA A 328 -23.01 -16.27 11.41
C ALA A 328 -22.44 -16.20 9.98
N TRP A 329 -22.37 -17.35 9.29
CA TRP A 329 -21.94 -17.42 7.90
C TRP A 329 -22.98 -16.81 6.94
N ASP A 330 -24.27 -16.93 7.27
CA ASP A 330 -25.35 -16.31 6.51
C ASP A 330 -25.36 -14.78 6.68
N ASP A 331 -25.29 -14.29 7.92
CA ASP A 331 -25.18 -12.85 8.24
C ASP A 331 -23.96 -12.20 7.55
N TRP A 332 -22.85 -12.95 7.46
CA TRP A 332 -21.66 -12.48 6.76
C TRP A 332 -21.87 -12.39 5.24
N LYS A 333 -22.54 -13.36 4.61
CA LYS A 333 -22.85 -13.31 3.17
C LYS A 333 -23.79 -12.16 2.82
N ASP A 334 -24.73 -11.83 3.70
CA ASP A 334 -25.67 -10.72 3.51
C ASP A 334 -24.96 -9.36 3.54
N THR A 335 -23.93 -9.23 4.39
CA THR A 335 -23.09 -8.03 4.45
C THR A 335 -22.00 -7.97 3.37
N HIS A 336 -21.71 -9.10 2.70
CA HIS A 336 -20.66 -9.24 1.69
C HIS A 336 -21.17 -9.84 0.37
N PRO A 337 -21.99 -9.09 -0.40
CA PRO A 337 -22.57 -9.58 -1.64
C PRO A 337 -21.50 -9.94 -2.67
N LYS A 338 -21.74 -11.02 -3.42
CA LYS A 338 -20.85 -11.47 -4.50
C LYS A 338 -20.58 -10.32 -5.47
N GLY A 339 -19.30 -10.02 -5.71
CA GLY A 339 -18.88 -8.95 -6.62
C GLY A 339 -18.67 -7.57 -5.97
N TYR A 340 -18.76 -7.45 -4.64
CA TYR A 340 -18.50 -6.18 -3.91
C TYR A 340 -17.15 -5.52 -4.30
N GLY A 341 -16.12 -6.29 -4.65
CA GLY A 341 -14.80 -5.79 -5.04
C GLY A 341 -14.61 -5.40 -6.52
N ASN A 342 -15.48 -5.84 -7.44
CA ASN A 342 -15.28 -5.64 -8.89
C ASN A 342 -16.36 -4.76 -9.53
N ARG A 343 -16.66 -3.61 -8.92
CA ARG A 343 -17.73 -2.69 -9.38
C ARG A 343 -17.24 -1.56 -10.30
N LYS A 344 -15.92 -1.40 -10.50
CA LYS A 344 -15.33 -0.32 -11.30
C LYS A 344 -14.85 -0.74 -12.70
N ASN A 345 -15.02 -2.01 -13.07
CA ASN A 345 -14.67 -2.53 -14.38
C ASN A 345 -15.95 -2.94 -15.13
N MET A 346 -16.77 -1.95 -15.49
CA MET A 346 -17.85 -2.13 -16.46
C MET A 346 -17.30 -1.61 -17.78
N GLY A 347 -16.97 -2.54 -18.68
CA GLY A 347 -16.41 -2.25 -20.00
C GLY A 347 -17.40 -1.59 -20.95
#